data_AF-A0A846BXF9-F1
#
_entry.id   AF-A0A846BXF9-F1
#
_cell.length_a   1.000
_cell.length_b   1.000
_cell.length_c   1.000
_cell.angle_alpha   90.00
_cell.angle_beta   90.00
_cell.angle_gamma   90.00
#
_symmetry.space_group_name_H-M   'P 1'
#
loop_
_entity.id
_entity.type
_entity.pdbx_description
1 polymer ?
#
loop_
_entity_poly.entity_id
_entity_poly.type
_entity_poly.pdbx_seq_one_letter_code
_entity_poly.pdbx_strand_id
1 'polypeptide(L)'
;HAKQGKYVLGICNGFQVLTEIGLLPGALIKNRDLHFICDRVPLKVERTDLEWTSAYSTGEVINLPIAHGEGCYYAPPGLLQDLEDHQQILFRYCTPTGKVEKAANPNGSLKNIAGICDRSGKILGMMPHPERASDPILSGTDGIKLFQGLFGQ
;
A
#
# COMPACT_ATOMS: atom_id res chain seq x y z
N HIS A 1 8.58 5.44 -18.82
CA HIS A 1 9.10 5.80 -17.49
C HIS A 1 9.46 4.60 -16.61
N ALA A 2 8.54 3.67 -16.34
CA ALA A 2 8.86 2.42 -15.63
C ALA A 2 10.05 1.66 -16.24
N LYS A 3 10.01 1.38 -17.55
CA LYS A 3 11.11 0.74 -18.30
C LYS A 3 12.42 1.55 -18.36
N GLN A 4 12.38 2.82 -17.95
CA GLN A 4 13.55 3.70 -17.88
C GLN A 4 14.11 3.78 -16.44
N GLY A 5 13.59 2.97 -15.51
CA GLY A 5 14.06 2.93 -14.12
C GLY A 5 13.64 4.13 -13.26
N LYS A 6 12.56 4.83 -13.63
CA LYS A 6 11.98 5.94 -12.85
C LYS A 6 10.96 5.44 -11.84
N TYR A 7 10.73 6.23 -10.79
CA TYR A 7 9.69 6.00 -9.80
C TYR A 7 8.29 6.10 -10.40
N VAL A 8 7.40 5.18 -10.02
CA VAL A 8 5.99 5.16 -10.42
C VAL A 8 5.15 4.85 -9.20
N LEU A 9 4.15 5.69 -8.91
CA LEU A 9 3.22 5.51 -7.80
C LEU A 9 1.80 5.34 -8.35
N GLY A 10 1.14 4.24 -7.98
CA GLY A 10 -0.27 4.00 -8.25
C GLY A 10 -1.07 3.98 -6.96
N ILE A 11 -1.93 4.98 -6.76
CA ILE A 11 -2.78 5.11 -5.58
C ILE A 11 -4.21 4.73 -5.93
N CYS A 12 -4.84 3.87 -5.12
CA CYS A 12 -6.23 3.40 -5.29
C CYS A 12 -6.46 2.87 -6.72
N ASN A 13 -7.19 3.59 -7.57
CA ASN A 13 -7.38 3.22 -8.97
C ASN A 13 -6.05 3.10 -9.75
N GLY A 14 -5.03 3.88 -9.38
CA GLY A 14 -3.69 3.74 -9.97
C GLY A 14 -3.07 2.37 -9.69
N PHE A 15 -3.31 1.79 -8.51
CA PHE A 15 -2.82 0.44 -8.20
C PHE A 15 -3.52 -0.62 -9.06
N GLN A 16 -4.83 -0.49 -9.24
CA GLN A 16 -5.61 -1.36 -10.14
C GLN A 16 -5.01 -1.35 -11.55
N VAL A 17 -4.79 -0.15 -12.11
CA VAL A 17 -4.17 0.01 -13.43
C VAL A 17 -2.78 -0.65 -13.49
N LEU A 18 -1.93 -0.45 -12.48
CA LEU A 18 -0.59 -1.05 -12.44
C LEU A 18 -0.64 -2.58 -12.45
N THR A 19 -1.64 -3.19 -11.81
CA THR A 19 -1.84 -4.65 -11.85
C THR A 19 -2.39 -5.13 -13.20
N GLU A 20 -3.35 -4.41 -13.79
CA GLU A 20 -3.97 -4.79 -15.07
C GLU A 20 -2.98 -4.72 -16.24
N ILE A 21 -2.06 -3.75 -16.24
CA ILE A 21 -1.03 -3.61 -17.27
C ILE A 21 0.22 -4.47 -16.99
N GLY A 22 0.23 -5.24 -15.90
CA GLY A 22 1.30 -6.16 -15.55
C GLY A 22 2.60 -5.51 -15.04
N LEU A 23 2.55 -4.25 -14.58
CA LEU A 23 3.70 -3.62 -13.89
C LEU A 23 3.83 -4.07 -12.44
N LEU A 24 2.71 -4.42 -11.81
CA LEU A 24 2.67 -5.06 -10.49
C LEU A 24 1.92 -6.39 -10.59
N PRO A 25 2.30 -7.41 -9.80
CA PRO A 25 1.64 -8.70 -9.85
C PRO A 25 0.37 -8.72 -8.99
N GLY A 26 -0.51 -9.68 -9.26
CA GLY A 26 -1.78 -9.87 -8.55
C GLY A 26 -2.93 -9.09 -9.19
N ALA A 27 -4.03 -8.95 -8.45
CA ALA A 27 -5.21 -8.24 -8.89
C ALA A 27 -5.94 -7.58 -7.72
N LEU A 28 -6.69 -6.52 -8.01
CA LEU A 28 -7.59 -5.87 -7.06
C LEU A 28 -9.02 -6.25 -7.45
N ILE A 29 -9.75 -6.87 -6.52
CA ILE A 29 -11.13 -7.31 -6.74
C ILE A 29 -12.08 -6.57 -5.79
N LYS A 30 -13.39 -6.80 -5.98
CA LYS A 30 -14.44 -6.27 -5.11
C LYS A 30 -14.14 -6.57 -3.64
N ASN A 31 -14.40 -5.59 -2.78
CA ASN A 31 -14.27 -5.77 -1.33
C ASN A 31 -15.11 -6.99 -0.88
N ARG A 32 -14.63 -7.70 0.14
CA ARG A 32 -15.30 -8.90 0.70
C ARG A 32 -16.79 -8.69 0.96
N ASP A 33 -17.16 -7.53 1.48
CA ASP A 33 -18.52 -7.19 1.89
C ASP A 33 -19.29 -6.40 0.81
N LEU A 34 -18.76 -6.35 -0.43
CA LEU A 34 -19.39 -5.81 -1.64
C LEU A 34 -19.92 -4.37 -1.58
N HIS A 35 -19.42 -3.57 -0.64
CA HIS A 35 -19.78 -2.15 -0.49
C HIS A 35 -18.53 -1.26 -0.58
N PHE A 36 -18.78 0.02 -0.87
CA PHE A 36 -17.77 1.06 -0.89
C PHE A 36 -17.34 1.42 0.54
N ILE A 37 -16.03 1.46 0.79
CA ILE A 37 -15.47 1.81 2.10
C ILE A 37 -14.81 3.18 1.98
N CYS A 38 -15.22 4.10 2.84
CA CYS A 38 -14.61 5.42 3.03
C CYS A 38 -14.28 5.58 4.51
N ASP A 39 -13.02 5.37 4.89
CA ASP A 39 -12.61 5.35 6.29
C ASP A 39 -11.13 5.72 6.44
N ARG A 40 -10.64 5.77 7.67
CA ARG A 40 -9.22 5.86 8.02
C ARG A 40 -8.76 4.56 8.66
N VAL A 41 -7.67 4.01 8.16
CA VAL A 41 -7.20 2.70 8.58
C VAL A 41 -5.75 2.73 9.05
N PRO A 42 -5.42 2.02 10.15
CA PRO A 42 -4.04 1.84 10.57
C PRO A 42 -3.33 0.91 9.59
N LEU A 43 -2.15 1.31 9.17
CA LEU A 43 -1.24 0.54 8.34
C LEU A 43 0.07 0.35 9.08
N LYS A 44 0.59 -0.86 9.02
CA LYS A 44 1.93 -1.16 9.47
C LYS A 44 2.89 -0.99 8.30
N VAL A 45 3.96 -0.24 8.51
CA VAL A 45 5.11 -0.14 7.60
C VAL A 45 6.00 -1.36 7.80
N GLU A 46 6.17 -2.17 6.76
CA GLU A 46 6.88 -3.45 6.88
C GLU A 46 8.40 -3.31 6.72
N ARG A 47 8.86 -2.34 5.93
CA ARG A 47 10.28 -2.06 5.66
C ARG A 47 10.51 -0.59 5.37
N THR A 48 11.74 -0.12 5.51
CA THR A 48 12.11 1.31 5.39
C THR A 48 13.39 1.55 4.58
N ASP A 49 13.90 0.52 3.90
CA ASP A 49 15.12 0.58 3.08
C ASP A 49 14.86 0.96 1.61
N LEU A 50 13.61 1.24 1.25
CA LEU A 50 13.23 1.81 -0.05
C LEU A 50 12.92 3.30 0.09
N GLU A 51 13.13 4.08 -0.98
CA GLU A 51 12.90 5.53 -1.02
C GLU A 51 11.45 5.90 -0.66
N TRP A 52 10.47 5.08 -1.02
CA TRP A 52 9.07 5.28 -0.64
C TRP A 52 8.83 5.25 0.88
N THR A 53 9.72 4.60 1.62
CA THR A 53 9.53 4.25 3.03
C THR A 53 10.64 4.75 3.95
N SER A 54 11.64 5.45 3.41
CA SER A 54 12.87 5.83 4.13
C SER A 54 12.67 6.87 5.23
N ALA A 55 11.57 7.63 5.16
CA ALA A 55 11.19 8.60 6.19
C ALA A 55 10.31 8.00 7.31
N TYR A 56 10.00 6.70 7.26
CA TYR A 56 9.28 5.97 8.32
C TYR A 56 10.24 5.13 9.16
N SER A 57 9.72 4.56 10.25
CA SER A 57 10.39 3.51 11.05
C SER A 57 9.81 2.13 10.77
N THR A 58 10.64 1.09 10.80
CA THR A 58 10.17 -0.29 10.62
C THR A 58 9.16 -0.66 11.71
N GLY A 59 7.98 -1.13 11.31
CA GLY A 59 6.88 -1.43 12.20
C GLY A 59 6.09 -0.22 12.69
N GLU A 60 6.39 0.99 12.20
CA GLU A 60 5.58 2.18 12.47
C GLU A 60 4.13 1.94 12.02
N VAL A 61 3.19 2.39 12.86
CA VAL A 61 1.76 2.37 12.54
C VAL A 61 1.37 3.77 12.08
N ILE A 62 0.94 3.87 10.84
CA ILE A 62 0.47 5.12 10.21
C ILE A 62 -1.02 5.04 9.92
N ASN A 63 -1.72 6.17 9.88
CA ASN A 63 -3.17 6.18 9.67
C ASN A 63 -3.55 6.92 8.39
N LEU A 64 -3.92 6.16 7.35
CA LEU A 64 -4.22 6.70 6.02
C LEU A 64 -5.70 6.55 5.66
N PRO A 65 -6.28 7.51 4.91
CA PRO A 65 -7.61 7.37 4.32
C PRO A 65 -7.67 6.24 3.29
N ILE A 66 -8.83 5.60 3.17
CA ILE A 66 -9.20 4.69 2.09
C ILE A 66 -10.53 5.14 1.48
N ALA A 67 -10.72 4.91 0.19
CA ALA A 67 -11.94 5.25 -0.55
C ALA A 67 -12.10 4.33 -1.78
N HIS A 68 -12.61 3.11 -1.59
CA HIS A 68 -12.70 2.12 -2.69
C HIS A 68 -13.83 1.11 -2.52
N GLY A 69 -14.40 0.66 -3.66
CA GLY A 69 -15.28 -0.52 -3.75
C GLY A 69 -14.56 -1.79 -4.21
N GLU A 70 -13.38 -1.65 -4.81
CA GLU A 70 -12.59 -2.72 -5.42
C GLU A 70 -11.12 -2.64 -4.96
N GLY A 71 -10.91 -2.81 -3.65
CA GLY A 71 -9.58 -2.71 -3.03
C GLY A 71 -9.03 -4.00 -2.45
N CYS A 72 -9.74 -5.12 -2.61
CA CYS A 72 -9.30 -6.40 -2.08
C CYS A 72 -8.16 -6.97 -2.94
N TYR A 73 -6.94 -6.99 -2.41
CA TYR A 73 -5.78 -7.55 -3.08
C TYR A 73 -5.83 -9.09 -3.06
N TYR A 74 -5.68 -9.68 -4.25
CA TYR A 74 -5.67 -11.11 -4.46
C TYR A 74 -4.45 -11.53 -5.29
N ALA A 75 -3.85 -12.64 -4.90
CA ALA A 75 -2.78 -13.30 -5.64
C ALA A 75 -2.81 -14.81 -5.34
N PRO A 76 -2.43 -15.67 -6.31
CA PRO A 76 -2.28 -17.10 -6.06
C PRO A 76 -1.24 -17.38 -4.95
N PRO A 77 -1.34 -18.50 -4.21
CA PRO A 77 -0.45 -18.80 -3.10
C PRO A 77 1.05 -18.73 -3.44
N GLY A 78 1.46 -19.23 -4.61
CA GLY A 78 2.86 -19.16 -5.05
C GLY A 78 3.35 -17.73 -5.26
N LEU A 79 2.50 -16.85 -5.78
CA LEU A 79 2.82 -15.44 -5.94
C LEU A 79 2.84 -14.70 -4.60
N LEU A 80 1.93 -15.03 -3.68
CA LEU A 80 1.97 -14.46 -2.32
C LEU A 80 3.28 -14.82 -1.62
N GLN A 81 3.72 -16.07 -1.71
CA GLN A 81 4.99 -16.49 -1.15
C GLN A 81 6.16 -15.74 -1.79
N ASP A 82 6.15 -15.63 -3.12
CA ASP A 82 7.19 -14.91 -3.86
C ASP A 82 7.28 -13.42 -3.49
N LEU A 83 6.14 -12.76 -3.24
CA LEU A 83 6.10 -11.38 -2.74
C LEU A 83 6.70 -11.25 -1.33
N GLU A 84 6.41 -12.20 -0.44
CA GLU A 84 6.96 -12.23 0.93
C GLU A 84 8.48 -12.48 0.89
N ASP A 85 8.93 -13.48 0.13
CA ASP A 85 10.34 -13.89 0.04
C ASP A 85 11.24 -12.76 -0.48
N HIS A 86 10.69 -11.90 -1.35
CA HIS A 86 11.41 -10.76 -1.91
C HIS A 86 11.05 -9.43 -1.25
N GLN A 87 10.33 -9.48 -0.12
CA GLN A 87 10.00 -8.31 0.71
C GLN A 87 9.26 -7.21 -0.07
N GLN A 88 8.40 -7.58 -1.00
CA GLN A 88 7.67 -6.64 -1.87
C GLN A 88 6.40 -6.06 -1.24
N ILE A 89 6.07 -6.45 -0.02
CA ILE A 89 4.90 -5.93 0.71
C ILE A 89 5.38 -4.79 1.60
N LEU A 90 4.95 -3.57 1.30
CA LEU A 90 5.40 -2.37 2.00
C LEU A 90 4.44 -1.97 3.12
N PHE A 91 3.14 -2.19 2.90
CA PHE A 91 2.09 -1.78 3.82
C PHE A 91 1.08 -2.89 4.05
N ARG A 92 0.73 -3.12 5.32
CA ARG A 92 -0.36 -4.03 5.70
C ARG A 92 -1.39 -3.32 6.56
N TYR A 93 -2.66 -3.64 6.34
CA TYR A 93 -3.72 -3.30 7.30
C TYR A 93 -3.43 -3.96 8.64
N CYS A 94 -3.53 -3.19 9.72
CA CYS A 94 -3.25 -3.63 11.06
C CYS A 94 -4.16 -2.93 12.07
N THR A 95 -4.16 -3.42 13.31
CA THR A 95 -4.82 -2.72 14.42
C THR A 95 -4.05 -1.42 14.75
N PRO A 96 -4.64 -0.50 15.54
CA PRO A 96 -3.90 0.66 16.05
C PRO A 96 -2.65 0.33 16.87
N THR A 97 -2.51 -0.91 17.35
CA THR A 97 -1.32 -1.41 18.06
C THR A 97 -0.31 -2.09 17.13
N GLY A 98 -0.52 -2.08 15.82
CA GLY A 98 0.37 -2.66 14.82
C GLY A 98 0.23 -4.16 14.62
N LYS A 99 -0.81 -4.78 15.18
CA LYS A 99 -1.06 -6.21 15.02
C LYS A 99 -1.73 -6.48 13.68
N VAL A 100 -1.11 -7.33 12.86
CA VAL A 100 -1.64 -7.73 11.55
C VAL A 100 -2.58 -8.93 11.74
N GLU A 101 -3.88 -8.68 11.72
CA GLU A 101 -4.90 -9.70 11.93
C GLU A 101 -6.12 -9.49 11.03
N LYS A 102 -6.89 -10.56 10.80
CA LYS A 102 -8.02 -10.57 9.87
C LYS A 102 -9.08 -9.49 10.19
N ALA A 103 -9.27 -9.19 11.46
CA ALA A 103 -10.26 -8.19 11.92
C ALA A 103 -9.89 -6.75 11.53
N ALA A 104 -8.60 -6.45 11.37
CA ALA A 104 -8.14 -5.12 10.97
C ALA A 104 -8.25 -4.86 9.46
N ASN A 105 -8.67 -5.87 8.68
CA ASN A 105 -8.68 -5.83 7.24
C ASN A 105 -10.03 -5.36 6.69
N PRO A 106 -10.11 -4.13 6.15
CA PRO A 106 -11.37 -3.52 5.76
C PRO A 106 -11.98 -4.18 4.53
N ASN A 107 -11.16 -4.63 3.57
CA ASN A 107 -11.62 -5.07 2.24
C ASN A 107 -11.45 -6.57 1.98
N GLY A 108 -10.74 -7.29 2.84
CA GLY A 108 -10.49 -8.72 2.70
C GLY A 108 -9.22 -9.08 1.93
N SER A 109 -8.32 -8.13 1.67
CA SER A 109 -7.03 -8.39 1.01
C SER A 109 -6.29 -9.57 1.63
N LEU A 110 -5.75 -10.46 0.80
CA LEU A 110 -4.94 -11.57 1.29
C LEU A 110 -3.72 -11.04 2.05
N LYS A 111 -3.39 -11.71 3.17
CA LYS A 111 -2.28 -11.34 4.07
C LYS A 111 -2.33 -9.87 4.57
N ASN A 112 -3.53 -9.28 4.56
CA ASN A 112 -3.77 -7.88 4.91
C ASN A 112 -2.98 -6.88 4.07
N ILE A 113 -2.62 -7.23 2.83
CA ILE A 113 -1.82 -6.37 1.95
C ILE A 113 -2.60 -5.10 1.59
N ALA A 114 -1.98 -3.96 1.85
CA ALA A 114 -2.50 -2.63 1.49
C ALA A 114 -1.66 -1.95 0.39
N GLY A 115 -0.40 -2.34 0.23
CA GLY A 115 0.46 -1.87 -0.87
C GLY A 115 1.70 -2.73 -1.07
N ILE A 116 2.13 -2.83 -2.34
CA ILE A 116 3.27 -3.62 -2.79
C ILE A 116 4.17 -2.83 -3.74
N CYS A 117 5.41 -3.28 -3.91
CA CYS A 117 6.31 -2.76 -4.94
C CYS A 117 6.73 -3.81 -5.97
N ASP A 118 7.34 -3.37 -7.08
CA ASP A 118 8.02 -4.27 -8.01
C ASP A 118 9.37 -4.77 -7.45
N ARG A 119 10.05 -5.65 -8.20
CA ARG A 119 11.36 -6.20 -7.80
C ARG A 119 12.45 -5.15 -7.64
N SER A 120 12.35 -4.03 -8.35
CA SER A 120 13.32 -2.93 -8.21
C SER A 120 13.03 -2.00 -7.03
N GLY A 121 11.85 -2.09 -6.42
CA GLY A 121 11.40 -1.19 -5.36
C GLY A 121 10.94 0.20 -5.86
N LYS A 122 10.93 0.45 -7.17
CA LYS A 122 10.66 1.78 -7.75
C LYS A 122 9.22 1.99 -8.16
N ILE A 123 8.48 0.92 -8.44
CA ILE A 123 7.06 0.96 -8.77
C ILE A 123 6.30 0.55 -7.52
N LEU A 124 5.50 1.45 -6.97
CA LEU A 124 4.67 1.22 -5.79
C LEU A 124 3.19 1.31 -6.17
N GLY A 125 2.41 0.32 -5.74
CA GLY A 125 0.96 0.33 -5.81
C GLY A 125 0.35 0.18 -4.43
N MET A 126 -0.60 1.04 -4.06
CA MET A 126 -1.28 0.97 -2.77
C MET A 126 -2.73 1.44 -2.84
N MET A 127 -3.61 0.83 -2.04
CA MET A 127 -5.02 1.23 -1.95
C MET A 127 -5.28 2.45 -1.05
N PRO A 128 -4.61 2.62 0.10
CA PRO A 128 -4.75 3.82 0.91
C PRO A 128 -4.24 5.07 0.18
N HIS A 129 -4.77 6.23 0.56
CA HIS A 129 -4.53 7.54 -0.06
C HIS A 129 -3.55 8.39 0.77
N PRO A 130 -2.22 8.20 0.64
CA PRO A 130 -1.23 8.99 1.37
C PRO A 130 -1.33 10.49 1.01
N GLU A 131 -1.69 10.82 -0.24
CA GLU A 131 -1.85 12.19 -0.71
C GLU A 131 -2.97 12.94 0.02
N ARG A 132 -3.97 12.24 0.57
CA ARG A 132 -5.05 12.80 1.38
C ARG A 132 -4.69 12.94 2.87
N ALA A 133 -3.47 12.55 3.25
CA ALA A 133 -2.93 12.69 4.60
C ALA A 133 -1.55 13.35 4.58
N SER A 134 -1.35 14.30 3.66
CA SER A 134 -0.11 15.07 3.50
C SER A 134 -0.26 16.54 3.88
N ASP A 135 -1.45 16.96 4.31
CA ASP A 135 -1.75 18.33 4.71
C ASP A 135 -2.35 18.33 6.13
N PRO A 136 -1.77 19.07 7.10
CA PRO A 136 -2.27 19.12 8.46
C PRO A 136 -3.74 19.60 8.55
N ILE A 137 -4.21 20.38 7.57
CA ILE A 137 -5.61 20.85 7.50
C ILE A 137 -6.55 19.72 7.02
N LEU A 138 -6.06 18.79 6.19
CA LEU A 138 -6.87 17.76 5.52
C LEU A 138 -6.88 16.41 6.23
N SER A 139 -6.70 16.41 7.56
CA SER A 139 -6.84 15.24 8.43
C SER A 139 -5.59 14.37 8.60
N GLY A 140 -4.41 14.98 8.71
CA GLY A 140 -3.18 14.31 9.17
C GLY A 140 -2.02 14.44 8.21
N THR A 141 -0.83 14.09 8.69
CA THR A 141 0.44 14.28 7.97
C THR A 141 1.22 13.00 7.74
N ASP A 142 0.70 11.84 8.15
CA ASP A 142 1.40 10.56 8.03
C ASP A 142 1.77 10.20 6.59
N GLY A 143 1.00 10.66 5.60
CA GLY A 143 1.26 10.46 4.18
C GLY A 143 2.43 11.28 3.63
N ILE A 144 2.81 12.40 4.29
CA ILE A 144 3.87 13.29 3.79
C ILE A 144 5.23 12.58 3.73
N LYS A 145 5.49 11.70 4.68
CA LYS A 145 6.75 10.96 4.82
C LYS A 145 7.05 10.10 3.59
N LEU A 146 6.01 9.51 2.98
CA LEU A 146 6.16 8.73 1.74
C LEU A 146 6.74 9.57 0.60
N PHE A 147 6.33 10.84 0.50
CA PHE A 147 6.84 11.76 -0.52
C PHE A 147 8.20 12.36 -0.13
N GLN A 148 8.43 12.64 1.14
CA GLN A 148 9.73 13.14 1.63
C GLN A 148 10.89 12.22 1.27
N GLY A 149 10.68 10.90 1.32
CA GLY A 149 11.69 9.92 0.93
C GLY A 149 12.14 9.99 -0.53
N LEU A 150 11.35 10.61 -1.42
CA LEU A 150 11.72 10.85 -2.82
C LEU A 150 12.51 12.16 -3.03
N PHE A 151 12.37 13.13 -2.13
CA PHE A 151 13.02 14.44 -2.25
C PHE A 151 14.42 14.49 -1.63
N GLY A 152 14.85 13.45 -0.93
CA GLY A 152 16.16 13.36 -0.29
C GLY A 152 17.33 13.04 -1.24
N GLN A 153 17.27 13.45 -2.51
CA GLN A 153 18.38 13.32 -3.49
C GLN A 153 19.13 14.64 -3.67
#